data_AF-A0A0V1HMY6-F1
#
_entry.id   AF-A0A0V1HMY6-F1
#
_cell.length_a   1.000
_cell.length_b   1.000
_cell.length_c   1.000
_cell.angle_alpha   90.00
_cell.angle_beta   90.00
_cell.angle_gamma   90.00
#
_symmetry.space_group_name_H-M   'P 1'
#
loop_
_entity.id
_entity.type
_entity.pdbx_description
1 polymer ?
#
loop_
_entity_poly.entity_id
_entity_poly.type
_entity_poly.pdbx_seq_one_letter_code
_entity_poly.pdbx_strand_id
1 'polypeptide(L)'
;MKRFGFFCYFALFCAVVSFSLDERQENLIAKDLGRSFISCVESDLDSNKNSAKSGILSRCDWCLLVESTSLDPLMIRRRCVNNSFVLAIFGRVEGNVICEHGKWSNIDSTYCACRNEDLCNQKQLDELQKIST
;
A
#
# COMPACT_ATOMS: atom_id res chain seq x y z
N MET A 1 -53.08 4.89 -43.05
CA MET A 1 -52.36 3.62 -43.25
C MET A 1 -51.07 3.65 -42.41
N LYS A 2 -50.82 2.54 -41.69
CA LYS A 2 -49.55 2.07 -41.07
C LYS A 2 -48.88 2.87 -39.93
N ARG A 3 -48.84 2.18 -38.78
CA ARG A 3 -47.97 2.31 -37.59
C ARG A 3 -46.48 2.19 -37.93
N PHE A 4 -45.63 2.70 -37.04
CA PHE A 4 -44.42 2.09 -36.40
C PHE A 4 -43.53 3.26 -35.91
N GLY A 5 -43.06 3.37 -34.66
CA GLY A 5 -43.19 2.57 -33.45
C GLY A 5 -42.37 3.22 -32.31
N PHE A 6 -42.83 3.04 -31.07
CA PHE A 6 -42.14 3.18 -29.76
C PHE A 6 -41.58 4.58 -29.37
N PHE A 7 -42.22 5.41 -28.51
CA PHE A 7 -42.49 5.28 -27.05
C PHE A 7 -41.22 4.87 -26.26
N CYS A 8 -40.71 5.55 -25.23
CA CYS A 8 -41.23 6.52 -24.24
C CYS A 8 -40.12 7.55 -23.90
N TYR A 9 -40.35 8.87 -23.71
CA TYR A 9 -41.12 9.59 -22.67
C TYR A 9 -40.46 9.66 -21.27
N PHE A 10 -40.41 10.90 -20.75
CA PHE A 10 -40.05 11.39 -19.40
C PHE A 10 -38.56 11.62 -19.11
N ALA A 11 -38.02 12.85 -19.17
CA ALA A 11 -38.26 14.06 -18.37
C ALA A 11 -37.60 14.04 -16.98
N LEU A 12 -36.82 15.09 -16.72
CA LEU A 12 -36.44 15.66 -15.42
C LEU A 12 -35.68 14.73 -14.45
N PHE A 13 -34.39 15.03 -14.26
CA PHE A 13 -33.78 15.51 -13.01
C PHE A 13 -32.26 15.28 -13.12
N CYS A 14 -31.54 16.29 -13.64
CA CYS A 14 -30.12 16.44 -13.34
C CYS A 14 -29.98 16.89 -11.89
N ALA A 15 -30.20 15.97 -10.95
CA ALA A 15 -29.64 16.12 -9.61
C ALA A 15 -28.16 15.78 -9.74
N VAL A 16 -27.33 16.82 -9.85
CA VAL A 16 -25.89 16.71 -9.62
C VAL A 16 -25.74 16.34 -8.15
N VAL A 17 -25.72 15.03 -7.87
CA VAL A 17 -25.41 14.55 -6.54
C VAL A 17 -23.90 14.66 -6.40
N SER A 18 -23.44 15.81 -5.92
CA SER A 18 -22.11 15.94 -5.35
C SER A 18 -22.06 15.08 -4.09
N PHE A 19 -21.84 13.78 -4.28
CA PHE A 19 -21.49 12.87 -3.20
C PHE A 19 -20.10 13.27 -2.72
N SER A 20 -20.06 14.11 -1.70
CA SER A 20 -18.88 14.21 -0.85
C SER A 20 -18.80 12.89 -0.09
N LEU A 21 -18.12 11.92 -0.70
CA LEU A 21 -17.89 10.60 -0.13
C LEU A 21 -17.12 10.80 1.19
N ASP A 22 -17.85 10.62 2.28
CA ASP A 22 -17.30 10.51 3.62
C ASP A 22 -16.28 9.37 3.61
N GLU A 23 -15.04 9.59 4.09
CA GLU A 23 -13.94 8.61 4.07
C GLU A 23 -14.34 7.22 4.61
N ARG A 24 -15.36 7.19 5.48
CA ARG A 24 -15.92 5.99 6.08
C ARG A 24 -16.67 5.12 5.07
N GLN A 25 -17.29 5.73 4.06
CA GLN A 25 -18.09 5.05 3.04
C GLN A 25 -17.21 4.39 1.97
N GLU A 26 -16.10 5.03 1.59
CA GLU A 26 -15.10 4.44 0.69
C GLU A 26 -14.42 3.21 1.31
N ASN A 27 -14.16 3.22 2.62
CA ASN A 27 -13.59 2.05 3.32
C ASN A 27 -14.57 0.86 3.35
N LEU A 28 -15.89 1.11 3.39
CA LEU A 28 -16.91 0.07 3.30
C LEU A 28 -16.99 -0.54 1.89
N ILE A 29 -16.86 0.29 0.86
CA ILE A 29 -16.88 -0.15 -0.55
C ILE A 29 -15.60 -0.95 -0.89
N ALA A 30 -14.44 -0.57 -0.36
CA ALA A 30 -13.20 -1.32 -0.53
C ALA A 30 -13.27 -2.74 0.06
N LYS A 31 -13.92 -2.86 1.23
CA LYS A 31 -14.13 -4.15 1.90
C LYS A 31 -15.05 -5.08 1.10
N ASP A 32 -16.01 -4.52 0.37
CA ASP A 32 -16.98 -5.25 -0.47
C ASP A 32 -16.40 -5.62 -1.86
N LEU A 33 -15.35 -4.92 -2.32
CA LEU A 33 -14.62 -5.22 -3.56
C LEU A 33 -13.48 -6.24 -3.39
N GLY A 34 -13.32 -6.82 -2.18
CA GLY A 34 -12.26 -7.79 -1.89
C GLY A 34 -10.83 -7.21 -1.95
N ARG A 35 -10.69 -5.87 -2.00
CA ARG A 35 -9.40 -5.19 -1.85
C ARG A 35 -9.22 -4.83 -0.39
N SER A 36 -8.60 -5.75 0.36
CA SER A 36 -8.15 -5.50 1.72
C SER A 36 -6.97 -4.54 1.68
N PHE A 37 -7.23 -3.25 1.82
CA PHE A 37 -6.16 -2.30 2.06
C PHE A 37 -5.72 -2.36 3.53
N ILE A 38 -4.45 -2.05 3.77
CA ILE A 38 -3.84 -2.00 5.11
C ILE A 38 -3.32 -0.60 5.40
N SER A 39 -2.99 -0.35 6.66
CA SER A 39 -2.26 0.84 7.10
C SER A 39 -0.78 0.51 7.30
N CYS A 40 0.11 1.45 7.00
CA CYS A 40 1.56 1.28 7.11
C CYS A 40 2.21 2.45 7.83
N VAL A 41 3.32 2.19 8.51
CA VAL A 41 4.21 3.26 8.95
C VAL A 41 4.95 3.81 7.72
N GLU A 42 4.98 5.13 7.58
CA GLU A 42 5.87 5.80 6.64
C GLU A 42 6.93 6.55 7.43
N SER A 43 8.19 6.15 7.29
CA SER A 43 9.30 6.85 7.95
C SER A 43 10.63 6.71 7.24
N ASP A 44 11.53 7.66 7.48
CA ASP A 44 12.93 7.61 7.07
C ASP A 44 13.83 7.84 8.28
N LEU A 45 14.73 6.91 8.53
CA LEU A 45 15.79 7.04 9.52
C LEU A 45 17.14 6.83 8.83
N ASP A 46 18.07 7.75 9.02
CA ASP A 46 19.44 7.66 8.52
C ASP A 46 20.47 7.72 9.68
N SER A 47 21.76 7.54 9.37
CA SER A 47 22.88 7.66 10.33
C SER A 47 22.90 8.97 11.11
N ASN A 48 22.30 10.05 10.57
CA ASN A 48 22.22 11.33 11.25
C ASN A 48 21.05 11.41 12.23
N LYS A 49 20.31 10.30 12.44
CA LYS A 49 19.09 10.18 13.24
C LYS A 49 18.01 11.19 12.83
N ASN A 50 18.08 11.71 11.61
CA ASN A 50 17.10 12.66 11.13
C ASN A 50 15.87 11.89 10.66
N SER A 51 14.79 11.96 11.44
CA SER A 51 13.47 11.55 10.98
C SER A 51 12.93 12.62 10.04
N ALA A 52 13.19 12.47 8.74
CA ALA A 52 12.78 13.48 7.75
C ALA A 52 11.25 13.49 7.54
N LYS A 53 10.60 12.33 7.71
CA LYS A 53 9.15 12.12 7.64
C LYS A 53 8.80 10.94 8.54
N SER A 54 7.72 11.04 9.32
CA SER A 54 7.16 9.93 10.10
C SER A 54 5.65 10.07 10.20
N GLY A 55 4.90 9.01 9.90
CA GLY A 55 3.44 9.00 9.99
C GLY A 55 2.85 7.62 9.76
N ILE A 56 1.53 7.53 9.85
CA ILE A 56 0.76 6.34 9.46
C ILE A 56 -0.03 6.72 8.20
N LEU A 57 0.12 5.94 7.15
CA LEU A 57 -0.69 6.03 5.95
C LEU A 57 -1.67 4.87 5.90
N SER A 58 -2.93 5.15 5.55
CA SER A 58 -3.96 4.15 5.31
C SER A 58 -4.10 3.87 3.81
N ARG A 59 -4.86 2.82 3.49
CA ARG A 59 -5.18 2.42 2.10
C ARG A 59 -3.98 1.99 1.26
N CYS A 60 -3.01 1.33 1.88
CA CYS A 60 -1.86 0.73 1.23
C CYS A 60 -2.22 -0.65 0.69
N ASP A 61 -1.61 -1.04 -0.44
CA ASP A 61 -1.65 -2.45 -0.86
C ASP A 61 -0.65 -3.29 -0.05
N TRP A 62 0.51 -2.69 0.27
CA TRP A 62 1.60 -3.31 1.01
C TRP A 62 2.34 -2.29 1.88
N CYS A 63 2.93 -2.78 2.97
CA CYS A 63 3.89 -2.05 3.76
C CYS A 63 5.30 -2.54 3.46
N LEU A 64 6.21 -1.61 3.17
CA LEU A 64 7.62 -1.90 2.93
C LEU A 64 8.44 -1.50 4.16
N LEU A 65 9.42 -2.35 4.51
CA LEU A 65 10.55 -2.05 5.39
C LEU A 65 11.84 -2.29 4.59
N VAL A 66 12.75 -1.32 4.63
CA VAL A 66 14.11 -1.42 4.07
C VAL A 66 15.08 -1.11 5.18
N GLU A 67 16.07 -1.95 5.40
CA GLU A 67 17.11 -1.75 6.40
C GLU A 67 18.49 -2.05 5.80
N SER A 68 19.44 -1.15 6.00
CA SER A 68 20.83 -1.35 5.57
C SER A 68 21.48 -2.49 6.34
N THR A 69 22.34 -3.26 5.69
CA THR A 69 23.09 -4.34 6.33
C THR A 69 24.25 -3.82 7.20
N SER A 70 24.67 -2.57 7.01
CA SER A 70 25.67 -1.87 7.80
C SER A 70 25.03 -0.79 8.68
N LEU A 71 25.66 -0.52 9.84
CA LEU A 71 25.34 0.62 10.70
C LEU A 71 25.97 1.93 10.23
N ASP A 72 26.87 1.86 9.24
CA ASP A 72 27.50 3.00 8.60
C ASP A 72 27.58 2.76 7.08
N PRO A 73 26.68 3.37 6.27
CA PRO A 73 25.54 4.18 6.69
C PRO A 73 24.37 3.32 7.20
N LEU A 74 23.81 3.68 8.35
CA LEU A 74 22.52 3.19 8.82
C LEU A 74 21.40 3.83 7.98
N MET A 75 20.51 3.00 7.48
CA MET A 75 19.32 3.43 6.76
C MET A 75 18.17 2.50 7.12
N ILE A 76 17.08 3.06 7.67
CA ILE A 76 15.82 2.35 7.85
C ILE A 76 14.72 3.16 7.16
N ARG A 77 14.07 2.59 6.16
CA ARG A 77 12.95 3.23 5.45
C ARG A 77 11.70 2.38 5.56
N ARG A 78 10.59 3.03 5.87
CA ARG A 78 9.25 2.44 5.92
C ARG A 78 8.35 3.17 4.95
N ARG A 79 7.59 2.45 4.14
CA ARG A 79 6.72 3.03 3.10
C ARG A 79 5.39 2.29 2.98
N CYS A 80 4.36 3.06 2.65
CA CYS A 80 3.13 2.57 2.03
C CYS A 80 3.39 2.42 0.52
N VAL A 81 3.19 1.23 -0.04
CA VAL A 81 3.45 0.98 -1.47
C VAL A 81 2.29 0.23 -2.12
N ASN A 82 2.19 0.37 -3.44
CA ASN A 82 1.16 -0.32 -4.24
C ASN A 82 1.68 -1.67 -4.76
N ASN A 83 0.76 -2.52 -5.24
CA ASN A 83 1.10 -3.83 -5.79
C ASN A 83 2.11 -3.77 -6.94
N SER A 84 2.00 -2.79 -7.85
CA SER A 84 2.92 -2.66 -8.98
C SER A 84 4.37 -2.40 -8.54
N PHE A 85 4.55 -1.65 -7.47
CA PHE A 85 5.88 -1.36 -6.91
C PHE A 85 6.51 -2.62 -6.31
N VAL A 86 5.73 -3.41 -5.55
CA VAL A 86 6.21 -4.68 -4.99
C VAL A 86 6.59 -5.66 -6.12
N LEU A 87 5.73 -5.81 -7.13
CA LEU A 87 6.04 -6.68 -8.26
C LEU A 87 7.28 -6.23 -9.05
N ALA A 88 7.53 -4.93 -9.16
CA ALA A 88 8.72 -4.42 -9.83
C ALA A 88 10.03 -4.74 -9.08
N ILE A 89 9.95 -4.87 -7.75
CA ILE A 89 11.12 -5.14 -6.90
C ILE A 89 11.37 -6.64 -6.77
N PHE A 90 10.34 -7.40 -6.41
CA PHE A 90 10.46 -8.83 -6.10
C PHE A 90 10.21 -9.72 -7.32
N GLY A 91 9.70 -9.17 -8.41
CA GLY A 91 9.34 -9.91 -9.65
C GLY A 91 8.08 -10.78 -9.50
N ARG A 92 8.09 -11.69 -8.53
CA ARG A 92 6.97 -12.55 -8.18
C ARG A 92 6.73 -12.49 -6.68
N VAL A 93 5.47 -12.47 -6.28
CA VAL A 93 5.09 -12.42 -4.87
C VAL A 93 4.20 -13.62 -4.56
N GLU A 94 4.68 -14.48 -3.68
CA GLU A 94 3.93 -15.59 -3.11
C GLU A 94 3.68 -15.32 -1.63
N GLY A 95 2.41 -15.33 -1.21
CA GLY A 95 2.05 -15.06 0.19
C GLY A 95 1.81 -13.58 0.53
N ASN A 96 1.98 -13.26 1.80
CA ASN A 96 1.67 -11.95 2.40
C ASN A 96 2.88 -11.26 3.02
N VAL A 97 4.03 -11.92 3.06
CA VAL A 97 5.30 -11.36 3.50
C VAL A 97 6.38 -11.91 2.59
N ILE A 98 7.20 -11.03 2.02
CA ILE A 98 8.33 -11.38 1.15
C ILE A 98 9.52 -10.51 1.51
N CYS A 99 10.70 -11.11 1.61
CA CYS A 99 11.94 -10.44 1.98
C CYS A 99 13.07 -10.82 1.01
N GLU A 100 13.87 -9.83 0.60
CA GLU A 100 15.04 -10.04 -0.24
C GLU A 100 16.24 -9.23 0.25
N HIS A 101 17.43 -9.67 -0.17
CA HIS A 101 18.69 -8.95 0.02
C HIS A 101 19.10 -8.33 -1.32
N GLY A 102 19.54 -7.09 -1.30
CA GLY A 102 20.02 -6.42 -2.49
C GLY A 102 20.53 -5.02 -2.20
N LYS A 103 20.57 -4.19 -3.24
CA LYS A 103 20.99 -2.79 -3.10
C LYS A 103 19.78 -1.86 -3.13
N TRP A 104 19.60 -1.09 -2.07
CA TRP A 104 18.64 0.01 -2.05
C TRP A 104 19.38 1.34 -2.12
N SER A 105 19.16 2.11 -3.19
CA SER A 105 19.89 3.38 -3.41
C SER A 105 21.43 3.24 -3.30
N ASN A 106 21.99 2.14 -3.84
CA ASN A 106 23.42 1.76 -3.78
C ASN A 106 23.96 1.31 -2.40
N ILE A 107 23.10 1.17 -1.39
CA ILE A 107 23.47 0.65 -0.07
C ILE A 107 23.02 -0.80 0.02
N ASP A 108 23.91 -1.70 0.44
CA ASP A 108 23.54 -3.10 0.70
C ASP A 108 22.48 -3.14 1.82
N SER A 109 21.36 -3.78 1.54
CA SER A 109 20.15 -3.71 2.36
C SER A 109 19.37 -5.01 2.29
N THR A 110 18.58 -5.25 3.32
CA THR A 110 17.48 -6.20 3.28
C THR A 110 16.18 -5.40 3.22
N TYR A 111 15.26 -5.81 2.34
CA TYR A 111 13.96 -5.18 2.25
C TYR A 111 12.85 -6.23 2.25
N CYS A 112 11.82 -5.96 3.05
CA CYS A 112 10.66 -6.81 3.23
C CYS A 112 9.38 -6.04 2.88
N ALA A 113 8.50 -6.65 2.11
CA ALA A 113 7.13 -6.20 1.91
C ALA A 113 6.18 -7.12 2.67
N CYS A 114 5.22 -6.54 3.40
CA CYS A 114 4.22 -7.27 4.16
C CYS A 114 2.82 -6.69 3.96
N ARG A 115 1.80 -7.55 4.05
CA ARG A 115 0.38 -7.16 4.03
C ARG A 115 -0.52 -8.05 4.88
N ASN A 116 0.06 -8.84 5.77
CA ASN A 116 -0.65 -9.79 6.61
C ASN A 116 -1.50 -9.11 7.70
N GLU A 117 -1.12 -7.89 8.12
CA GLU A 117 -1.84 -7.09 9.11
C GLU A 117 -1.48 -5.60 8.98
N ASP A 118 -2.28 -4.75 9.62
CA ASP A 118 -1.99 -3.31 9.72
C ASP A 118 -0.66 -3.08 10.46
N LEU A 119 0.10 -2.09 9.99
CA LEU A 119 1.38 -1.65 10.54
C LEU A 119 2.44 -2.77 10.60
N CYS A 120 2.33 -3.80 9.75
CA CYS A 120 3.27 -4.92 9.76
C CYS A 120 4.74 -4.51 9.56
N ASN A 121 5.02 -3.37 8.92
CA ASN A 121 6.37 -2.82 8.76
C ASN A 121 6.92 -2.09 10.00
N GLN A 122 6.18 -2.09 11.11
CA GLN A 122 6.68 -1.68 12.43
C GLN A 122 7.49 -2.79 13.11
N LYS A 123 7.28 -4.06 12.72
CA LYS A 123 8.06 -5.20 13.21
C LYS A 123 9.54 -5.04 12.90
N GLN A 124 10.37 -5.74 13.66
CA GLN A 124 11.80 -5.86 13.36
C GLN A 124 12.00 -6.69 12.10
N LEU A 125 13.12 -6.43 11.40
CA LEU A 125 13.43 -7.11 10.14
C LEU A 125 13.50 -8.64 10.32
N ASP A 126 14.10 -9.12 11.40
CA ASP A 126 14.25 -10.55 11.69
C ASP A 126 12.90 -11.24 11.91
N GLU A 127 11.91 -10.55 12.48
CA GLU A 127 10.55 -11.05 12.65
C GLU A 127 9.86 -11.24 11.30
N LEU A 128 10.00 -10.28 10.37
CA LEU A 128 9.45 -10.39 9.02
C LEU A 128 10.12 -11.49 8.22
N GLN A 129 11.45 -11.65 8.35
CA GLN A 129 12.19 -12.71 7.67
C GLN A 129 11.76 -14.12 8.13
N LYS A 130 11.43 -14.31 9.41
CA LYS A 130 10.97 -15.60 9.95
C LYS A 130 9.63 -16.07 9.35
N ILE A 131 8.81 -15.13 8.88
CA ILE A 131 7.47 -15.40 8.31
C ILE A 131 7.39 -15.14 6.81
N SER A 132 8.52 -14.77 6.19
CA SER A 132 8.63 -14.62 4.74
C SER A 132 8.46 -15.98 4.08
N THR A 133 7.68 -16.01 3.01
CA THR A 133 7.44 -17.21 2.19
C THR A 133 7.97 -17.05 0.79
#